data_AF-A0A327VJ02-F1
#
_entry.id   AF-A0A327VJ02-F1
#
_cell.length_a   1.000
_cell.length_b   1.000
_cell.length_c   1.000
_cell.angle_alpha   90.00
_cell.angle_beta   90.00
_cell.angle_gamma   90.00
#
_symmetry.space_group_name_H-M   'P 1'
#
loop_
_entity.id
_entity.type
_entity.pdbx_description
1 polymer ?
#
loop_
_entity_poly.entity_id
_entity_poly.type
_entity_poly.pdbx_seq_one_letter_code
_entity_poly.pdbx_strand_id
1 'polypeptide(L)' 'MSARKKHSFAFKVKAIRLVEKGQSIMSTSDDLDISPPLLLKWWDYY' A
#
# COMPACT_ATOMS: atom_id res chain seq x y z
N MET A 1 5.52 22.87 5.35
CA MET A 1 5.61 21.57 6.05
C MET A 1 4.65 20.59 5.38
N SER A 2 5.15 19.51 4.77
CA SER A 2 4.30 18.55 4.05
C SER A 2 3.62 17.62 5.06
N ALA A 3 2.29 17.68 5.14
CA ALA A 3 1.51 16.79 5.99
C ALA A 3 1.58 15.37 5.42
N ARG A 4 2.25 14.44 6.12
CA ARG A 4 2.15 13.02 5.78
C ARG A 4 0.69 12.59 5.89
N LYS A 5 0.08 12.24 4.76
CA LYS A 5 -1.25 11.61 4.71
C LYS A 5 -1.17 10.33 5.55
N LYS A 6 -1.87 10.29 6.69
CA LYS A 6 -1.93 9.08 7.52
C LYS A 6 -2.95 8.12 6.89
N HIS A 7 -2.47 6.99 6.39
CA HIS A 7 -3.35 5.91 5.91
C HIS A 7 -3.92 5.12 7.10
N SER A 8 -5.21 4.81 7.06
CA SER A 8 -5.88 4.00 8.10
C SER A 8 -5.39 2.55 8.06
N PHE A 9 -5.50 1.83 9.18
CA PHE A 9 -5.12 0.41 9.25
C PHE A 9 -5.90 -0.44 8.22
N ALA A 10 -7.22 -0.22 8.11
CA ALA A 10 -8.06 -0.90 7.13
C ALA A 10 -7.59 -0.67 5.68
N PHE A 11 -7.12 0.54 5.36
CA PHE A 11 -6.58 0.85 4.04
C PHE A 11 -5.30 0.05 3.76
N LYS A 12 -4.38 -0.03 4.73
CA LYS A 12 -3.13 -0.81 4.58
C LYS A 12 -3.43 -2.30 4.37
N VAL A 13 -4.33 -2.86 5.16
CA VAL A 13 -4.74 -4.27 5.03
C VAL A 13 -5.39 -4.53 3.67
N LYS A 14 -6.22 -3.61 3.16
CA LYS A 14 -6.79 -3.71 1.82
C LYS A 14 -5.70 -3.76 0.75
N ALA A 15 -4.69 -2.90 0.85
CA ALA A 15 -3.58 -2.85 -0.09
C ALA A 15 -2.75 -4.14 -0.07
N ILE A 16 -2.42 -4.64 1.12
CA ILE A 16 -1.70 -5.91 1.30
C ILE A 16 -2.49 -7.08 0.69
N ARG A 17 -3.79 -7.18 0.97
CA ARG A 17 -4.65 -8.26 0.43
C ARG A 17 -4.71 -8.30 -1.10
N LEU A 18 -4.57 -7.16 -1.77
CA LEU A 18 -4.50 -7.12 -3.23
C LEU A 18 -3.20 -7.76 -3.74
N VAL A 19 -2.08 -7.46 -3.07
CA VAL A 19 -0.79 -8.09 -3.35
C VAL A 19 -0.82 -9.59 -3.02
N GLU A 20 -1.45 -10.01 -1.90
CA GLU A 20 -1.64 -11.44 -1.57
C GLU A 20 -2.41 -12.21 -2.66
N LYS A 21 -3.35 -11.55 -3.34
CA LYS A 21 -4.12 -12.14 -4.46
C LYS A 21 -3.32 -12.26 -5.75
N GLY A 22 -2.04 -11.86 -5.75
CA GLY A 22 -1.15 -11.90 -6.90
C GLY A 22 -1.11 -10.61 -7.72
N GLN A 23 -1.73 -9.53 -7.25
CA GLN A 23 -1.57 -8.22 -7.90
C GLN A 23 -0.15 -7.70 -7.64
N SER A 24 0.47 -7.05 -8.63
CA SER A 24 1.83 -6.52 -8.45
C SER A 24 1.81 -5.29 -7.53
N ILE A 25 2.92 -5.05 -6.83
CA ILE A 25 3.07 -3.87 -5.96
C ILE A 25 2.91 -2.59 -6.77
N MET A 26 3.41 -2.55 -8.01
CA MET A 26 3.29 -1.39 -8.89
C MET A 26 1.82 -1.10 -9.23
N SER A 27 1.09 -2.09 -9.75
CA SER A 27 -0.32 -1.88 -10.13
C SER A 27 -1.22 -1.59 -8.94
N THR A 28 -0.98 -2.27 -7.81
CA THR A 28 -1.72 -1.98 -6.56
C THR A 28 -1.45 -0.57 -6.06
N SER A 29 -0.23 -0.06 -6.25
CA SER A 29 0.15 1.29 -5.82
C SER A 29 -0.48 2.35 -6.71
N ASP A 30 -0.51 2.12 -8.02
CA ASP A 30 -1.18 2.98 -8.98
C ASP A 30 -2.70 3.02 -8.72
N ASP A 31 -3.33 1.85 -8.51
CA ASP A 31 -4.78 1.73 -8.22
C ASP A 31 -5.18 2.46 -6.93
N LEU A 32 -4.28 2.52 -5.95
CA LEU A 32 -4.52 3.09 -4.63
C LEU A 32 -3.97 4.51 -4.45
N ASP A 33 -3.37 5.08 -5.49
CA ASP A 33 -2.69 6.39 -5.46
C ASP A 33 -1.71 6.50 -4.27
N ILE A 34 -0.86 5.48 -4.13
CA ILE A 34 0.20 5.42 -3.13
C ILE A 34 1.56 5.16 -3.77
N SER A 35 2.62 5.47 -3.04
CA SER A 35 3.98 5.21 -3.50
C SER A 35 4.32 3.71 -3.41
N PRO A 36 4.88 3.07 -4.46
CA PRO A 36 5.26 1.66 -4.40
C PRO A 36 6.20 1.28 -3.26
N PRO A 37 7.24 2.07 -2.91
CA PRO A 37 8.06 1.84 -1.72
C PRO A 37 7.28 1.88 -0.40
N LEU A 38 6.16 2.63 -0.33
CA LEU A 38 5.32 2.68 0.86
C LEU A 38 4.51 1.39 1.00
N LEU A 39 3.95 0.88 -0.11
CA LEU A 39 3.24 -0.39 -0.12
C LEU A 39 4.20 -1.56 0.19
N LEU A 40 5.40 -1.55 -0.39
CA LEU A 40 6.43 -2.55 -0.11
C LEU A 40 6.78 -2.59 1.39
N LYS A 41 6.93 -1.42 2.03
CA LYS A 41 7.13 -1.37 3.49
C LYS A 41 5.99 -2.02 4.26
N TRP A 42 4.74 -1.78 3.89
CA TRP A 42 3.61 -2.41 4.58
C TRP A 42 3.58 -3.92 4.39
N TRP A 43 3.99 -4.39 3.21
CA TRP A 43 4.13 -5.81 2.90
C TRP A 43 5.24 -6.48 3.73
N ASP A 44 6.41 -5.87 3.82
CA ASP A 44 7.55 -6.43 4.58
C ASP A 44 7.29 -6.54 6.09
N TYR A 45 6.36 -5.74 6.63
CA TYR A 45 5.96 -5.76 8.04
C TYR A 45 4.76 -6.67 8.34
N TYR A 46 4.12 -7.23 7.31
CA TYR A 46 2.93 -8.09 7.44
C TYR A 46 3.34 -9.56 7.50
#